data_AF-A0A2W4UMP9-F1
#
_entry.id   AF-A0A2W4UMP9-F1
#
_cell.length_a   1.000
_cell.length_b   1.000
_cell.length_c   1.000
_cell.angle_alpha   90.00
_cell.angle_beta   90.00
_cell.angle_gamma   90.00
#
_symmetry.space_group_name_H-M   'P 1'
#
loop_
_entity.id
_entity.type
_entity.pdbx_description
1 polymer ?
#
loop_
_entity_poly.entity_id
_entity_poly.type
_entity_poly.pdbx_seq_one_letter_code
_entity_poly.pdbx_strand_id
1 'polypeptide(L)'
;MGAIALGNTLSSCVGHSAPQPRSITLKQQWEINPGDDISGSLVSGSLGDISLVLKKGVRVKAPFDGQMEPSELAGCDFYSTPEIPAYLFRLCGLSQTSHGEVKAGQTLGKASYISFATLRKQPDGTWIMVEPARGVLEKVIQK
;
A
#
# COMPACT_ATOMS: atom_id res chain seq x y z
N MET A 1 0.19 13.93 -61.91
CA MET A 1 0.83 12.74 -61.29
C MET A 1 1.21 13.12 -59.88
N GLY A 2 0.33 12.85 -58.91
CA GLY A 2 0.53 13.19 -57.51
C GLY A 2 0.96 11.94 -56.73
N ALA A 3 2.03 12.06 -55.96
CA ALA A 3 2.45 11.05 -54.99
C ALA A 3 2.22 11.62 -53.60
N ILE A 4 1.23 11.08 -52.88
CA ILE A 4 0.95 11.42 -51.49
C ILE A 4 1.72 10.42 -50.64
N ALA A 5 2.77 10.89 -49.96
CA ALA A 5 3.51 10.12 -48.98
C ALA A 5 2.69 10.05 -47.67
N LEU A 6 2.20 8.86 -47.32
CA LEU A 6 1.57 8.58 -46.04
C LEU A 6 2.66 8.34 -45.00
N GLY A 7 2.94 9.34 -44.17
CA GLY A 7 3.82 9.23 -43.01
C GLY A 7 3.12 8.49 -41.86
N ASN A 8 3.62 7.31 -41.52
CA ASN A 8 3.21 6.57 -40.33
C ASN A 8 3.80 7.24 -39.08
N THR A 9 2.97 7.91 -38.30
CA THR A 9 3.30 8.35 -36.95
C THR A 9 3.20 7.16 -36.00
N LEU A 10 4.35 6.59 -35.64
CA LEU A 10 4.47 5.64 -34.54
C LEU A 10 4.28 6.39 -33.21
N SER A 11 3.10 6.27 -32.60
CA SER A 11 2.87 6.69 -31.22
C SER A 11 3.75 5.83 -30.29
N SER A 12 4.72 6.46 -29.64
CA SER A 12 5.53 5.84 -28.59
C SER A 12 4.64 5.60 -27.36
N CYS A 13 4.41 4.33 -27.00
CA CYS A 13 3.82 3.97 -25.73
C CYS A 13 4.80 4.34 -24.61
N VAL A 14 4.51 5.40 -23.87
CA VAL A 14 5.21 5.72 -22.62
C VAL A 14 4.83 4.64 -21.60
N GLY A 15 5.67 3.61 -21.51
CA GLY A 15 5.52 2.54 -20.54
C GLY A 15 5.58 3.10 -19.13
N HIS A 16 4.45 3.17 -18.45
CA HIS A 16 4.45 3.41 -17.01
C HIS A 16 5.12 2.20 -16.36
N SER A 17 6.30 2.42 -15.79
CA SER A 17 7.05 1.37 -15.11
C SER A 17 6.25 0.90 -13.91
N ALA A 18 6.13 -0.42 -13.73
CA ALA A 18 5.42 -0.98 -12.60
C ALA A 18 6.05 -0.48 -11.28
N PRO A 19 5.24 -0.07 -10.29
CA PRO A 19 5.73 0.30 -8.96
C PRO A 19 6.60 -0.82 -8.39
N GLN A 20 7.81 -0.46 -7.95
CA GLN A 20 8.75 -1.43 -7.39
C GLN A 20 8.41 -1.71 -5.93
N PRO A 21 8.65 -2.94 -5.44
CA PRO A 21 8.54 -3.23 -4.02
C PRO A 21 9.41 -2.29 -3.20
N ARG A 22 8.83 -1.76 -2.13
CA ARG A 22 9.54 -0.88 -1.21
C ARG A 22 10.10 -1.68 -0.04
N SER A 23 11.43 -1.67 0.09
CA SER A 23 12.12 -2.17 1.28
C SER A 23 12.19 -1.09 2.37
N ILE A 24 12.04 -1.49 3.62
CA ILE A 24 12.23 -0.62 4.78
C ILE A 24 13.03 -1.35 5.87
N THR A 25 13.85 -0.60 6.60
CA THR A 25 14.51 -1.12 7.81
C THR A 25 13.67 -0.77 9.03
N LEU A 26 13.00 -1.76 9.60
CA LEU A 26 12.23 -1.61 10.83
C LEU A 26 13.16 -1.81 12.04
N LYS A 27 13.18 -0.84 12.96
CA LYS A 27 14.03 -0.88 14.17
C LYS A 27 13.54 -1.88 15.22
N GLN A 28 12.23 -2.11 15.26
CA GLN A 28 11.58 -3.05 16.16
C GLN A 28 11.32 -4.35 15.39
N GLN A 29 12.19 -5.34 15.54
CA GLN A 29 12.03 -6.65 14.91
C GLN A 29 11.51 -7.65 15.94
N TRP A 30 10.37 -8.26 15.63
CA TRP A 30 9.78 -9.32 16.42
C TRP A 30 10.08 -10.67 15.77
N GLU A 31 9.91 -11.74 16.53
CA GLU A 31 10.12 -13.10 16.04
C GLU A 31 9.15 -13.49 14.91
N ILE A 32 7.92 -12.96 14.97
CA ILE A 32 6.85 -13.20 14.00
C ILE A 32 6.49 -11.88 13.32
N ASN A 33 6.49 -11.84 11.98
CA ASN A 33 6.25 -10.67 11.16
C ASN A 33 5.17 -10.94 10.10
N PRO A 34 4.51 -9.90 9.57
CA PRO A 34 3.59 -10.08 8.45
C PRO A 34 4.32 -10.66 7.24
N GLY A 35 3.71 -11.62 6.56
CA GLY A 35 4.30 -12.35 5.44
C GLY A 35 5.03 -13.63 5.84
N ASP A 36 5.32 -13.87 7.12
CA ASP A 36 5.88 -15.14 7.58
C ASP A 36 4.89 -16.30 7.34
N ASP A 37 5.41 -17.50 7.08
CA ASP A 37 4.61 -18.73 7.01
C ASP A 37 4.69 -19.49 8.33
N ILE A 38 3.52 -19.83 8.88
CA ILE A 38 3.41 -20.73 10.02
C ILE A 38 2.49 -21.87 9.61
N SER A 39 3.06 -23.05 9.36
CA SER A 39 2.33 -24.26 8.98
C SER A 39 1.45 -24.07 7.73
N GLY A 40 1.96 -23.39 6.70
CA GLY A 40 1.23 -23.13 5.45
C GLY A 40 0.24 -21.96 5.53
N SER A 41 0.22 -21.23 6.65
CA SER A 41 -0.63 -20.05 6.85
C SER A 41 0.22 -18.80 6.91
N LEU A 42 -0.13 -17.79 6.08
CA LEU A 42 0.52 -16.50 6.10
C LEU A 42 0.10 -15.68 7.32
N VAL A 43 1.08 -15.17 8.04
CA VAL A 43 0.89 -14.20 9.10
C VAL A 43 0.45 -12.88 8.46
N SER A 44 -0.73 -12.40 8.80
CA SER A 44 -1.28 -11.16 8.23
C SER A 44 -1.00 -9.91 9.05
N GLY A 45 -0.55 -10.06 10.30
CA GLY A 45 -0.21 -8.97 11.20
C GLY A 45 0.74 -9.39 12.31
N SER A 46 1.44 -8.43 12.90
CA SER A 46 2.38 -8.62 14.01
C SER A 46 2.15 -7.60 15.13
N LEU A 47 3.00 -7.62 16.18
CA LEU A 47 2.90 -6.70 17.29
C LEU A 47 3.14 -5.25 16.83
N GLY A 48 2.15 -4.40 17.10
CA GLY A 48 2.08 -3.01 16.65
C GLY A 48 1.03 -2.77 15.55
N ASP A 49 0.46 -3.84 15.00
CA ASP A 49 -0.63 -3.74 14.02
C ASP A 49 -2.01 -3.69 14.72
N ILE A 50 -2.97 -3.06 14.04
CA ILE A 50 -4.40 -3.16 14.37
C ILE A 50 -5.08 -4.00 13.30
N SER A 51 -5.72 -5.09 13.71
CA SER A 51 -6.52 -5.93 12.82
C SER A 51 -8.01 -5.61 12.93
N LEU A 52 -8.66 -5.35 11.80
CA LEU A 52 -10.09 -5.08 11.73
C LEU A 52 -10.78 -6.16 10.91
N VAL A 53 -11.82 -6.76 11.48
CA VAL A 53 -12.74 -7.63 10.74
C VAL A 53 -13.74 -6.73 10.01
N LEU A 54 -13.82 -6.88 8.69
CA LEU A 54 -14.67 -6.06 7.83
C LEU A 54 -15.87 -6.86 7.36
N LYS A 55 -16.93 -6.17 6.95
CA LYS A 55 -17.96 -6.81 6.16
C LYS A 55 -17.35 -7.30 4.84
N LYS A 56 -17.87 -8.40 4.30
CA LYS A 56 -17.35 -9.00 3.07
C LYS A 56 -17.32 -7.99 1.92
N GLY A 57 -16.16 -7.82 1.30
CA GLY A 57 -15.99 -6.99 0.11
C GLY A 57 -15.97 -5.48 0.36
N VAL A 58 -15.66 -5.03 1.58
CA VAL A 58 -15.44 -3.61 1.87
C VAL A 58 -14.32 -3.09 0.96
N ARG A 59 -14.60 -1.97 0.31
CA ARG A 59 -13.61 -1.21 -0.47
C ARG A 59 -12.77 -0.40 0.51
N VAL A 60 -11.48 -0.70 0.55
CA VAL A 60 -10.52 0.08 1.30
C VAL A 60 -10.11 1.26 0.41
N LYS A 61 -10.23 2.48 0.93
CA LYS A 61 -10.05 3.72 0.17
C LYS A 61 -8.79 4.46 0.61
N ALA A 62 -8.19 5.21 -0.30
CA ALA A 62 -7.10 6.11 0.00
C ALA A 62 -7.63 7.28 0.86
N PRO A 63 -7.09 7.53 2.06
CA PRO A 63 -7.58 8.60 2.93
C PRO A 63 -7.19 10.01 2.42
N PHE A 64 -6.14 10.09 1.61
CA PHE A 64 -5.58 11.29 0.99
C PHE A 64 -5.01 10.95 -0.41
N ASP A 65 -4.53 11.94 -1.15
CA ASP A 65 -3.71 11.69 -2.32
C ASP A 65 -2.40 11.02 -1.87
N GLY A 66 -1.83 10.16 -2.71
CA GLY A 66 -0.64 9.44 -2.30
C GLY A 66 -0.14 8.41 -3.29
N GLN A 67 0.69 7.51 -2.78
CA GLN A 67 1.34 6.45 -3.53
C GLN A 67 1.09 5.11 -2.84
N MET A 68 0.66 4.14 -3.64
CA MET A 68 0.55 2.74 -3.24
C MET A 68 1.70 1.94 -3.88
N GLU A 69 2.47 1.24 -3.05
CA GLU A 69 3.66 0.49 -3.45
C GLU A 69 3.58 -0.94 -2.90
N PRO A 70 4.03 -1.96 -3.65
CA PRO A 70 4.14 -3.30 -3.10
C PRO A 70 5.09 -3.32 -1.90
N SER A 71 4.82 -4.19 -0.93
CA SER A 71 5.79 -4.51 0.12
C SER A 71 6.65 -5.70 -0.31
N GLU A 72 7.86 -5.81 0.24
CA GLU A 72 8.61 -7.07 0.21
C GLU A 72 7.94 -8.15 1.10
N LEU A 73 7.07 -7.75 2.02
CA LEU A 73 6.27 -8.66 2.85
C LEU A 73 5.07 -9.18 2.05
N ALA A 74 4.98 -10.51 1.92
CA ALA A 74 3.90 -11.15 1.19
C ALA A 74 2.51 -10.79 1.76
N GLY A 75 1.58 -10.43 0.88
CA GLY A 75 0.20 -10.08 1.25
C GLY A 75 0.03 -8.70 1.90
N CYS A 76 1.08 -7.87 1.87
CA CYS A 76 1.07 -6.51 2.36
C CYS A 76 1.48 -5.51 1.27
N ASP A 77 0.97 -4.30 1.40
CA ASP A 77 1.33 -3.15 0.58
C ASP A 77 1.64 -1.95 1.47
N PHE A 78 2.34 -0.99 0.91
CA PHE A 78 2.64 0.29 1.55
C PHE A 78 1.87 1.42 0.89
N TYR A 79 1.24 2.26 1.71
CA TYR A 79 0.62 3.51 1.30
C TYR A 79 1.35 4.68 1.95
N SER A 80 1.73 5.68 1.15
CA SER A 80 2.34 6.93 1.62
C SER A 80 1.61 8.13 1.03
N THR A 81 1.70 9.27 1.73
CA THR A 81 0.94 10.49 1.40
C THR A 81 1.78 11.72 1.77
N PRO A 82 1.83 12.76 0.91
CA PRO A 82 2.51 14.01 1.24
C PRO A 82 1.82 14.80 2.36
N GLU A 83 0.54 14.55 2.63
CA GLU A 83 -0.27 15.21 3.68
C GLU A 83 0.21 14.85 5.09
N ILE A 84 0.83 13.68 5.26
CA ILE A 84 1.40 13.23 6.53
C ILE A 84 2.84 12.79 6.28
N PRO A 85 3.77 13.74 6.06
CA PRO A 85 5.14 13.42 5.67
C PRO A 85 5.86 12.61 6.76
N ALA A 86 6.78 11.75 6.33
CA ALA A 86 7.53 10.82 7.18
C ALA A 86 6.71 9.68 7.82
N TYR A 87 5.44 9.50 7.41
CA TYR A 87 4.64 8.33 7.77
C TYR A 87 4.45 7.40 6.57
N LEU A 88 4.38 6.11 6.87
CA LEU A 88 4.11 5.04 5.92
C LEU A 88 3.08 4.10 6.55
N PHE A 89 2.07 3.72 5.79
CA PHE A 89 1.00 2.84 6.26
C PHE A 89 1.17 1.47 5.62
N ARG A 90 1.29 0.43 6.45
CA ARG A 90 1.31 -0.96 5.97
C ARG A 90 -0.12 -1.49 5.98
N LEU A 91 -0.58 -1.97 4.83
CA LEU A 91 -1.92 -2.52 4.63
C LEU A 91 -1.77 -3.99 4.22
N CYS A 92 -2.19 -4.92 5.09
CA CYS A 92 -2.17 -6.35 4.77
C CYS A 92 -3.57 -6.93 4.67
N GLY A 93 -3.75 -7.93 3.80
CA GLY A 93 -5.05 -8.57 3.56
C GLY A 93 -5.91 -7.91 2.48
N LEU A 94 -5.33 -6.97 1.72
CA LEU A 94 -5.99 -6.41 0.54
C LEU A 94 -5.94 -7.41 -0.63
N SER A 95 -7.00 -7.38 -1.44
CA SER A 95 -7.11 -8.11 -2.71
C SER A 95 -7.47 -7.14 -3.82
N GLN A 96 -7.11 -7.48 -5.07
CA GLN A 96 -7.35 -6.63 -6.25
C GLN A 96 -6.74 -5.22 -6.06
N THR A 97 -5.48 -5.17 -5.63
CA THR A 97 -4.81 -3.92 -5.28
C THR A 97 -4.39 -3.13 -6.51
N SER A 98 -4.48 -1.81 -6.40
CA SER A 98 -3.98 -0.87 -7.42
C SER A 98 -2.72 -0.21 -6.89
N HIS A 99 -1.59 -0.44 -7.54
CA HIS A 99 -0.31 0.22 -7.23
C HIS A 99 -0.10 1.44 -8.12
N GLY A 100 0.67 2.40 -7.62
CA GLY A 100 0.93 3.65 -8.31
C GLY A 100 0.37 4.85 -7.53
N GLU A 101 0.25 5.97 -8.23
CA GLU A 101 -0.42 7.15 -7.70
C GLU A 101 -1.90 6.85 -7.46
N VAL A 102 -2.41 7.30 -6.31
CA VAL A 102 -3.81 7.14 -5.91
C VAL A 102 -4.36 8.48 -5.43
N LYS A 103 -5.63 8.72 -5.75
CA LYS A 103 -6.36 9.92 -5.31
C LYS A 103 -7.16 9.66 -4.04
N ALA A 104 -7.38 10.69 -3.24
CA ALA A 104 -8.24 10.60 -2.07
C ALA A 104 -9.62 10.01 -2.43
N GLY A 105 -10.06 9.03 -1.66
CA GLY A 105 -11.30 8.28 -1.88
C GLY A 105 -11.20 7.15 -2.93
N GLN A 106 -10.12 7.08 -3.72
CA GLN A 106 -9.89 5.99 -4.67
C GLN A 106 -9.79 4.66 -3.92
N THR A 107 -10.35 3.60 -4.52
CA THR A 107 -10.26 2.26 -3.94
C THR A 107 -8.83 1.73 -4.11
N LEU A 108 -8.17 1.42 -2.99
CA LEU A 108 -6.86 0.78 -2.92
C LEU A 108 -6.97 -0.74 -3.15
N GLY A 109 -8.08 -1.32 -2.73
CA GLY A 109 -8.37 -2.75 -2.87
C GLY A 109 -9.65 -3.15 -2.14
N LYS A 110 -9.91 -4.46 -2.07
CA LYS A 110 -11.01 -5.05 -1.29
C LYS A 110 -10.48 -5.93 -0.19
N ALA A 111 -11.17 -5.92 0.95
CA ALA A 111 -10.81 -6.72 2.10
C ALA A 111 -12.04 -7.26 2.84
N SER A 112 -11.87 -8.43 3.47
CA SER A 112 -12.80 -8.95 4.50
C SER A 112 -12.17 -8.87 5.91
N TYR A 113 -10.86 -8.68 5.97
CA TYR A 113 -10.12 -8.25 7.15
C TYR A 113 -8.98 -7.36 6.67
N ILE A 114 -8.49 -6.45 7.50
CA ILE A 114 -7.27 -5.68 7.21
C ILE A 114 -6.39 -5.63 8.45
N SER A 115 -5.08 -5.89 8.28
CA SER A 115 -4.08 -5.53 9.27
C SER A 115 -3.46 -4.19 8.87
N PHE A 116 -3.48 -3.23 9.79
CA PHE A 116 -3.02 -1.87 9.57
C PHE A 116 -1.93 -1.50 10.55
N ALA A 117 -0.77 -1.08 10.03
CA ALA A 117 0.33 -0.56 10.83
C ALA A 117 0.66 0.88 10.41
N THR A 118 1.00 1.73 11.37
CA THR A 118 1.57 3.05 11.09
C THR A 118 3.05 3.03 11.40
N LEU A 119 3.85 3.43 10.41
CA LEU A 119 5.29 3.48 10.50
C LEU A 119 5.74 4.93 10.44
N ARG A 120 6.62 5.33 11.36
CA ARG A 120 7.21 6.67 11.38
C ARG A 120 8.69 6.60 11.06
N LYS A 121 9.13 7.35 10.04
CA LYS A 121 10.54 7.45 9.68
C LYS A 121 11.31 8.20 10.76
N GLN A 122 12.45 7.65 11.14
CA GLN A 122 13.38 8.23 12.11
C GLN A 122 14.46 9.06 11.39
N PRO A 123 15.15 9.97 12.10
CA PRO A 123 16.24 10.77 11.52
C PRO A 123 17.37 9.92 10.93
N ASP A 124 17.60 8.72 11.47
CA ASP A 124 18.60 7.75 10.99
C ASP A 124 18.14 6.96 9.74
N GLY A 125 16.93 7.25 9.22
CA GLY A 125 16.37 6.60 8.04
C GLY A 125 15.62 5.30 8.31
N THR A 126 15.68 4.76 9.54
CA THR A 126 14.91 3.58 9.95
C THR A 126 13.45 3.92 10.20
N TRP A 127 12.61 2.89 10.33
CA TRP A 127 11.20 3.02 10.64
C TRP A 127 10.90 2.40 12.01
N ILE A 128 9.96 3.00 12.73
CA ILE A 128 9.38 2.43 13.96
C ILE A 128 7.87 2.29 13.80
N MET A 129 7.27 1.33 14.49
CA MET A 129 5.82 1.26 14.58
C MET A 129 5.32 2.27 15.61
N VAL A 130 4.23 2.95 15.29
CA VAL A 130 3.52 3.85 16.18
C VAL A 130 2.03 3.57 16.09
N GLU A 131 1.29 3.96 17.12
CA GLU A 131 -0.17 3.76 17.15
C GLU A 131 -0.84 4.46 15.96
N PRO A 132 -1.69 3.74 15.19
CA PRO A 132 -2.49 4.35 14.13
C PRO A 132 -3.44 5.42 14.64
N ALA A 133 -3.47 6.57 13.94
CA ALA A 133 -4.47 7.59 14.20
C ALA A 133 -5.87 7.10 13.79
N ARG A 134 -6.80 7.05 14.74
CA ARG A 134 -8.20 6.64 14.52
C ARG A 134 -8.86 7.31 13.30
N GLY A 135 -8.68 8.61 13.14
CA GLY A 135 -9.27 9.35 12.02
C GLY A 135 -8.75 8.92 10.64
N VAL A 136 -7.51 8.44 10.54
CA VAL A 136 -6.96 7.89 9.29
C VAL A 136 -7.62 6.54 9.01
N LEU A 137 -7.68 5.65 10.00
CA LEU A 137 -8.36 4.36 9.87
C LEU A 137 -9.81 4.53 9.44
N GLU A 138 -10.57 5.42 10.06
CA GLU A 138 -11.97 5.69 9.71
C GLU A 138 -12.13 6.09 8.23
N LYS A 139 -11.22 6.91 7.68
CA LYS A 139 -11.20 7.26 6.25
C LYS A 139 -10.85 6.07 5.35
N VAL A 140 -9.94 5.20 5.77
CA VAL A 140 -9.49 4.03 5.01
C VAL A 140 -10.63 3.02 4.82
N ILE A 141 -11.47 2.81 5.84
CA ILE A 141 -12.58 1.84 5.82
C ILE A 141 -13.96 2.48 5.63
N GLN A 142 -14.02 3.75 5.20
CA GLN A 142 -15.25 4.51 5.04
C GLN A 142 -16.24 3.79 4.13
N LYS A 143 -17.48 3.60 4.61
CA LYS A 143 -18.61 3.09 3.85
C LYS A 143 -18.91 4.03 2.68
#